data_AF-A0A1H0TEJ7-F1
#
_entry.id   AF-A0A1H0TEJ7-F1
#
_cell.length_a   1.000
_cell.length_b   1.000
_cell.length_c   1.000
_cell.angle_alpha   90.00
_cell.angle_beta   90.00
_cell.angle_gamma   90.00
#
_symmetry.space_group_name_H-M   'P 1'
#
loop_
_entity.id
_entity.type
_entity.pdbx_description
1 polymer ?
#
loop_
_entity_poly.entity_id
_entity_poly.type
_entity_poly.pdbx_seq_one_letter_code
_entity_poly.pdbx_strand_id
1 'polypeptide(L)'
;MAHDEVHIDPPVAASGLLAWESSAQILSTAVQARVAAIRSAESAKPWGSDSGGPEFETVYTKGSGPSLDALSGTTDHITRLGQQAHQAVDASLASDDEQAAAVTVQVDSGL
;
A
#
# COMPACT_ATOMS: atom_id res chain seq x y z
N MET A 1 -5.79 26.27 25.61
CA MET A 1 -5.38 24.96 25.06
C MET A 1 -4.70 25.30 23.74
N ALA A 2 -3.44 24.93 23.55
CA ALA A 2 -2.78 25.15 22.27
C ALA A 2 -3.39 24.15 21.28
N HIS A 3 -3.97 24.64 20.20
CA HIS A 3 -4.35 23.78 19.09
C HIS A 3 -3.05 23.35 18.42
N ASP A 4 -2.78 22.05 18.40
CA ASP A 4 -1.72 21.50 17.56
C ASP A 4 -2.18 21.69 16.11
N GLU A 5 -1.69 22.73 15.47
CA GLU A 5 -1.98 23.05 14.07
C GLU A 5 -1.16 22.10 13.18
N VAL A 6 -1.86 21.29 12.38
CA VAL A 6 -1.23 20.38 11.44
C VAL A 6 -1.04 21.14 10.14
N HIS A 7 0.20 21.51 9.84
CA HIS A 7 0.53 22.14 8.56
C HIS A 7 1.08 21.09 7.59
N ILE A 8 0.43 20.94 6.42
CA ILE A 8 0.91 20.09 5.33
C ILE A 8 1.59 20.98 4.28
N ASP A 9 2.86 20.70 3.98
CA ASP A 9 3.56 21.25 2.81
C ASP A 9 3.07 20.50 1.55
N PRO A 10 2.30 21.13 0.64
CA PRO A 10 1.69 20.41 -0.48
C PRO A 10 2.72 19.83 -1.47
N PRO A 11 3.78 20.56 -1.88
CA PRO A 11 4.87 19.97 -2.68
C PRO A 11 5.51 18.73 -2.06
N VAL A 12 5.79 18.75 -0.75
CA VAL A 12 6.41 17.61 -0.06
C VAL A 12 5.46 16.42 0.00
N ALA A 13 4.18 16.66 0.34
CA ALA A 13 3.15 15.62 0.37
C ALA A 13 2.95 14.97 -1.00
N ALA A 14 2.85 15.78 -2.07
CA ALA A 14 2.70 15.29 -3.44
C ALA A 14 3.91 14.44 -3.88
N SER A 15 5.13 14.89 -3.59
CA SER A 15 6.34 14.12 -3.88
C SER A 15 6.38 12.79 -3.11
N GLY A 16 5.97 12.79 -1.83
CA GLY A 16 5.94 11.60 -1.00
C GLY A 16 4.92 10.56 -1.51
N LEU A 17 3.72 11.01 -1.87
CA LEU A 17 2.67 10.16 -2.43
C LEU A 17 3.10 9.55 -3.78
N LEU A 18 3.68 10.34 -4.68
CA LEU A 18 4.21 9.83 -5.95
C LEU A 18 5.31 8.77 -5.75
N ALA A 19 6.22 8.99 -4.80
CA ALA A 19 7.26 8.02 -4.47
C ALA A 19 6.68 6.72 -3.87
N TRP A 20 5.63 6.84 -3.04
CA TRP A 20 4.91 5.70 -2.50
C TRP A 20 4.24 4.89 -3.61
N GLU A 21 3.48 5.55 -4.49
CA GLU A 21 2.77 4.90 -5.61
C GLU A 21 3.74 4.16 -6.53
N SER A 22 4.85 4.80 -6.88
CA SER A 22 5.91 4.19 -7.68
C SER A 22 6.46 2.93 -7.00
N SER A 23 6.76 3.01 -5.70
CA SER A 23 7.29 1.90 -4.92
C SER A 23 6.28 0.75 -4.78
N ALA A 24 5.02 1.07 -4.53
CA ALA A 24 3.92 0.10 -4.44
C ALA A 24 3.71 -0.62 -5.78
N GLN A 25 3.80 0.09 -6.90
CA GLN A 25 3.69 -0.50 -8.23
C GLN A 25 4.87 -1.45 -8.54
N ILE A 26 6.09 -1.05 -8.19
CA ILE A 26 7.29 -1.89 -8.33
C ILE A 26 7.13 -3.15 -7.49
N LEU A 27 6.70 -3.01 -6.23
CA LEU A 27 6.47 -4.13 -5.32
C LEU A 27 5.40 -5.09 -5.87
N SER A 28 4.25 -4.57 -6.31
CA SER A 28 3.15 -5.36 -6.90
C SER A 28 3.61 -6.16 -8.11
N THR A 29 4.34 -5.51 -9.03
CA THR A 29 4.90 -6.17 -10.21
C THR A 29 5.88 -7.28 -9.83
N ALA A 30 6.77 -7.01 -8.87
CA ALA A 30 7.75 -7.99 -8.40
C ALA A 30 7.07 -9.20 -7.72
N VAL A 31 6.08 -8.96 -6.87
CA VAL A 31 5.34 -10.03 -6.18
C VAL A 31 4.58 -10.89 -7.17
N GLN A 32 3.85 -10.29 -8.13
CA GLN A 32 3.15 -11.03 -9.18
C GLN A 32 4.11 -11.92 -9.99
N ALA A 33 5.27 -11.37 -10.40
CA ALA A 33 6.27 -12.12 -11.14
C ALA A 33 6.84 -13.31 -10.33
N ARG A 34 7.10 -13.12 -9.03
CA ARG A 34 7.62 -14.18 -8.16
C ARG A 34 6.59 -15.26 -7.87
N VAL A 35 5.34 -14.89 -7.59
CA VAL A 35 4.24 -15.84 -7.40
C VAL A 35 4.04 -16.67 -8.66
N ALA A 36 4.04 -16.04 -9.84
CA ALA A 36 3.93 -16.75 -11.12
C ALA A 36 5.11 -17.72 -11.35
N ALA A 37 6.34 -17.30 -11.05
CA ALA A 37 7.51 -18.16 -11.17
C ALA A 37 7.45 -19.37 -10.23
N ILE A 38 7.00 -19.17 -8.99
CA ILE A 38 6.81 -20.26 -8.02
C ILE A 38 5.76 -21.24 -8.52
N ARG A 39 4.57 -20.77 -8.91
CA ARG A 39 3.49 -21.63 -9.44
C ARG A 39 3.91 -22.40 -10.69
N SER A 40 4.69 -21.76 -11.56
CA SER A 40 5.27 -22.42 -12.73
C SER A 40 6.23 -23.55 -12.32
N ALA A 41 7.13 -23.29 -11.38
CA ALA A 41 8.04 -24.31 -10.85
C ALA A 41 7.29 -25.45 -10.15
N GLU A 42 6.26 -25.16 -9.36
CA GLU A 42 5.37 -26.16 -8.72
C GLU A 42 4.71 -27.06 -9.77
N SER A 43 4.24 -26.49 -10.89
CA SER A 43 3.56 -27.25 -11.96
C SER A 43 4.46 -28.28 -12.65
N ALA A 44 5.78 -28.06 -12.62
CA ALA A 44 6.77 -29.01 -13.15
C ALA A 44 6.99 -30.23 -12.24
N LYS A 45 6.38 -30.25 -11.04
CA LYS A 45 6.50 -31.31 -10.01
C LYS A 45 7.96 -31.72 -9.76
N PRO A 46 8.83 -30.80 -9.30
CA PRO A 46 10.26 -31.03 -9.18
C PRO A 46 10.67 -31.96 -8.02
N TRP A 47 9.69 -32.55 -7.31
CA TRP A 47 9.87 -33.20 -6.01
C TRP A 47 10.51 -34.59 -6.08
N GLY A 48 10.67 -35.17 -7.28
CA GLY A 48 11.15 -36.53 -7.47
C GLY A 48 10.04 -37.58 -7.34
N SER A 49 10.29 -38.78 -7.88
CA SER A 49 9.31 -39.89 -7.91
C SER A 49 9.57 -40.98 -6.86
N ASP A 50 10.58 -40.79 -6.01
CA ASP A 50 10.82 -41.68 -4.88
C ASP A 50 9.78 -41.44 -3.76
N SER A 51 9.85 -42.20 -2.67
CA SER A 51 8.90 -42.02 -1.55
C SER A 51 9.02 -40.66 -0.86
N GLY A 52 10.16 -39.96 -0.99
CA GLY A 52 10.38 -38.65 -0.39
C GLY A 52 9.68 -37.52 -1.14
N GLY A 53 9.58 -37.61 -2.47
CA GLY A 53 8.95 -36.57 -3.29
C GLY A 53 7.48 -36.28 -2.96
N PRO A 54 6.58 -37.29 -2.91
CA PRO A 54 5.19 -37.09 -2.53
C PRO A 54 4.99 -36.57 -1.10
N GLU A 55 5.86 -36.99 -0.16
CA GLU A 55 5.83 -36.48 1.22
C GLU A 55 6.21 -35.01 1.25
N PHE A 56 7.28 -34.63 0.54
CA PHE A 56 7.69 -33.23 0.39
C PHE A 56 6.58 -32.39 -0.26
N GLU A 57 6.01 -32.84 -1.39
CA GLU A 57 4.93 -32.13 -2.09
C GLU A 57 3.77 -31.83 -1.13
N THR A 58 3.40 -32.80 -0.30
CA THR A 58 2.32 -32.67 0.68
C THR A 58 2.64 -31.62 1.75
N VAL A 59 3.86 -31.63 2.31
CA VAL A 59 4.26 -30.67 3.35
C VAL A 59 4.42 -29.27 2.77
N TYR A 60 5.04 -29.18 1.60
CA TYR A 60 5.29 -27.92 0.92
C TYR A 60 3.99 -27.21 0.53
N THR A 61 3.06 -27.90 -0.13
CA THR A 61 1.79 -27.30 -0.59
C THR A 61 0.87 -26.84 0.55
N LYS A 62 0.96 -27.47 1.74
CA LYS A 62 0.27 -26.99 2.95
C LYS A 62 0.75 -25.60 3.40
N GLY A 63 2.02 -25.27 3.16
CA GLY A 63 2.61 -23.99 3.54
C GLY A 63 2.67 -22.96 2.41
N SER A 64 2.88 -23.41 1.17
CA SER A 64 3.14 -22.50 0.03
C SER A 64 1.93 -21.65 -0.30
N GLY A 65 0.72 -22.24 -0.38
CA GLY A 65 -0.52 -21.50 -0.65
C GLY A 65 -0.75 -20.32 0.30
N PRO A 66 -0.86 -20.56 1.63
CA PRO A 66 -1.03 -19.49 2.61
C PRO A 66 0.09 -18.43 2.57
N SER A 67 1.33 -18.83 2.29
CA SER A 67 2.46 -17.90 2.20
C SER A 67 2.34 -16.97 0.98
N LEU A 68 1.95 -17.51 -0.18
CA LEU A 68 1.75 -16.73 -1.40
C LEU A 68 0.54 -15.79 -1.27
N ASP A 69 -0.52 -16.25 -0.60
CA ASP A 69 -1.71 -15.44 -0.32
C ASP A 69 -1.37 -14.29 0.65
N ALA A 70 -0.60 -14.57 1.71
CA ALA A 70 -0.15 -13.55 2.65
C ALA A 70 0.76 -12.49 2.00
N LEU A 71 1.65 -12.92 1.10
CA LEU A 71 2.51 -12.01 0.33
C LEU A 71 1.69 -11.07 -0.56
N SER A 72 0.71 -11.63 -1.27
CA SER A 72 -0.20 -10.86 -2.12
C SER A 72 -1.04 -9.89 -1.28
N GLY A 73 -1.63 -10.37 -0.18
CA GLY A 73 -2.45 -9.55 0.72
C GLY A 73 -1.67 -8.42 1.40
N THR A 74 -0.40 -8.64 1.75
CA THR A 74 0.48 -7.58 2.28
C THR A 74 0.74 -6.49 1.25
N THR A 75 0.96 -6.89 0.00
CA THR A 75 1.20 -5.96 -1.12
C THR A 75 -0.04 -5.12 -1.43
N ASP A 76 -1.22 -5.74 -1.42
CA ASP A 76 -2.51 -5.05 -1.56
C ASP A 76 -2.76 -4.08 -0.39
N HIS A 77 -2.37 -4.47 0.82
CA HIS A 77 -2.47 -3.59 1.99
C HIS A 77 -1.59 -2.34 1.85
N ILE A 78 -0.33 -2.48 1.42
CA ILE A 78 0.58 -1.35 1.19
C ILE A 78 0.01 -0.39 0.12
N THR A 79 -0.57 -0.94 -0.94
CA THR A 79 -1.20 -0.15 -2.01
C THR A 79 -2.39 0.65 -1.47
N ARG A 80 -3.29 0.00 -0.71
CA ARG A 80 -4.44 0.67 -0.09
C ARG A 80 -4.04 1.73 0.93
N LEU A 81 -2.97 1.49 1.69
CA LEU A 81 -2.46 2.47 2.64
C LEU A 81 -2.01 3.77 1.93
N GLY A 82 -1.38 3.65 0.75
CA GLY A 82 -1.06 4.81 -0.09
C GLY A 82 -2.30 5.58 -0.55
N GLN A 83 -3.35 4.88 -0.97
CA GLN A 83 -4.64 5.51 -1.35
C GLN A 83 -5.31 6.23 -0.18
N GLN A 84 -5.26 5.63 1.02
CA GLN A 84 -5.78 6.25 2.24
C GLN A 84 -4.96 7.49 2.62
N ALA A 85 -3.64 7.45 2.46
CA ALA A 85 -2.78 8.60 2.68
C ALA A 85 -3.10 9.74 1.70
N HIS A 86 -3.35 9.43 0.43
CA HIS A 86 -3.77 10.42 -0.57
C HIS A 86 -5.08 11.10 -0.15
N GLN A 87 -6.10 10.32 0.22
CA GLN A 87 -7.39 10.85 0.70
C GLN A 87 -7.24 11.72 1.95
N ALA A 88 -6.36 11.33 2.88
CA ALA A 88 -6.11 12.10 4.10
C ALA A 88 -5.42 13.43 3.82
N VAL A 89 -4.46 13.47 2.89
CA VAL A 89 -3.80 14.71 2.46
C VAL A 89 -4.81 15.63 1.78
N ASP A 90 -5.60 15.12 0.83
CA ASP A 90 -6.61 15.91 0.12
C ASP A 90 -7.64 16.52 1.08
N ALA A 91 -8.13 15.72 2.04
CA ALA A 91 -9.10 16.17 3.02
C ALA A 91 -8.52 17.25 3.96
N SER A 92 -7.23 17.14 4.31
CA SER A 92 -6.56 18.12 5.16
C SER A 92 -6.38 19.45 4.42
N LEU A 93 -5.92 19.42 3.17
CA LEU A 93 -5.75 20.62 2.35
C LEU A 93 -7.09 21.32 2.08
N ALA A 94 -8.16 20.56 1.81
CA ALA A 94 -9.50 21.13 1.63
C ALA A 94 -10.03 21.79 2.91
N SER A 95 -9.77 21.18 4.08
CA SER A 95 -10.12 21.78 5.38
C SER A 95 -9.37 23.09 5.62
N ASP A 96 -8.09 23.15 5.27
CA ASP A 96 -7.27 24.37 5.41
C ASP A 96 -7.81 25.51 4.53
N ASP A 97 -8.20 25.20 3.28
CA ASP A 97 -8.82 26.17 2.36
C ASP A 97 -10.16 26.70 2.90
N GLU A 98 -11.02 25.84 3.45
CA GLU A 98 -12.29 26.23 4.06
C GLU A 98 -12.08 27.13 5.28
N GLN A 99 -11.11 26.80 6.15
CA GLN A 99 -10.78 27.61 7.32
C GLN A 99 -10.21 28.98 6.92
N ALA A 100 -9.31 29.02 5.93
CA ALA A 100 -8.77 30.28 5.41
C ALA A 100 -9.88 31.17 4.83
N ALA A 101 -10.82 30.59 4.08
CA ALA A 101 -11.96 31.32 3.54
C ALA A 101 -12.88 31.90 4.64
N ALA A 102 -13.17 31.12 5.70
CA ALA A 102 -14.00 31.57 6.80
C ALA A 102 -13.38 32.73 7.59
N VAL A 103 -12.06 32.70 7.83
CA VAL A 103 -11.33 33.81 8.49
C VAL A 103 -11.36 35.07 7.63
N THR A 104 -11.22 34.94 6.31
CA THR A 104 -11.19 36.08 5.38
C THR A 104 -12.55 36.80 5.31
N VAL A 105 -13.66 36.05 5.43
CA VAL A 105 -15.02 36.61 5.45
C VAL A 105 -15.35 37.31 6.78
N GLN A 106 -14.66 36.96 7.87
CA GLN A 106 -14.93 37.49 9.20
C GLN A 106 -14.25 38.85 9.50
N VAL A 107 -13.53 39.45 8.54
CA VAL A 107 -12.76 40.69 8.77
C VAL A 107 -13.57 41.98 8.52
N ASP A 108 -14.77 41.92 7.95
CA ASP A 108 -15.63 43.11 7.78
C ASP A 108 -16.90 43.02 8.63
N SER A 109 -16.87 43.67 9.80
CA SER A 109 -17.99 44.41 10.42
C SER A 109 -17.64 44.79 11.87
N GLY A 110 -16.78 45.79 12.07
CA GLY A 110 -16.59 46.34 13.41
C GLY A 110 -15.42 47.31 13.57
N LEU A 111 -15.46 48.46 12.89
CA LEU A 111 -15.23 49.81 13.44
C LEU A 111 -15.42 50.87 12.35
#